data_AF-A0A6H5G6F5-F1
#
_entry.id   AF-A0A6H5G6F5-F1
#
_cell.length_a   1.000
_cell.length_b   1.000
_cell.length_c   1.000
_cell.angle_alpha   90.00
_cell.angle_beta   90.00
_cell.angle_gamma   90.00
#
_symmetry.space_group_name_H-M   'P 1'
#
loop_
_entity.id
_entity.type
_entity.pdbx_description
1 polymer ?
#
loop_
_entity_poly.entity_id
_entity_poly.type
_entity_poly.pdbx_seq_one_letter_code
_entity_poly.pdbx_strand_id
1 'polypeptide(L)'
;MRIPLESPSSNMEQMQCMVRMKDSVDTFLIGGHNPSIIEFSLAEGREIQMLNVGEGGCAIMRQQSRFLCCGEPTGRIDLRDPLSLKVEHSLETHTESLSDFDVHGNLLVTCGFSMDQGSLVVDPLLLVYDLRMLRPVAPIELLLEPLLLKFLPSFSSRLAITSQTGQLQFVETVTLSEPDLSLYQINCDSPGIVTALDVSTSSQAVIVGQTAGSLHLLSSVPSPVFNCVSRPTEFADPVVPYDPIQITDPLATYSSIALPPSEGPLLSDWPEEFIKCRYR
;
A
#
# COMPACT_ATOMS: atom_id res chain seq x y z
N MET A 1 9.56 11.62 -24.68
CA MET A 1 10.36 11.11 -23.53
C MET A 1 9.75 9.78 -23.11
N ARG A 2 10.23 8.65 -23.66
CA ARG A 2 9.83 7.33 -23.16
C ARG A 2 10.66 7.12 -21.89
N ILE A 3 10.01 7.10 -20.73
CA ILE A 3 10.63 6.51 -19.55
C ILE A 3 10.91 5.06 -19.96
N PRO A 4 12.17 4.62 -20.09
CA PRO A 4 12.42 3.21 -20.28
C PRO A 4 11.89 2.55 -19.02
N LEU A 5 10.80 1.79 -19.15
CA LEU A 5 10.55 0.69 -18.22
C LEU A 5 11.73 -0.24 -18.43
N GLU A 6 12.81 -0.01 -17.68
CA GLU A 6 13.92 -0.95 -17.61
C GLU A 6 13.34 -2.33 -17.35
N SER A 7 13.93 -3.36 -17.98
CA SER A 7 13.64 -4.75 -17.65
C SER A 7 13.60 -4.89 -16.12
N PRO A 8 12.59 -5.55 -15.53
CA PRO A 8 12.53 -5.72 -14.09
C PRO A 8 13.87 -6.29 -13.63
N SER A 9 14.49 -5.65 -12.65
CA SER A 9 15.77 -6.13 -12.13
C SER A 9 15.59 -7.57 -11.66
N SER A 10 16.63 -8.40 -11.80
CA SER A 10 16.61 -9.78 -11.28
C SER A 10 16.39 -9.84 -9.76
N ASN A 11 16.50 -8.70 -9.07
CA ASN A 11 16.31 -8.60 -7.64
C ASN A 11 14.83 -8.38 -7.27
N MET A 12 14.00 -7.89 -8.20
CA MET A 12 12.59 -7.54 -7.99
C MET A 12 11.62 -8.69 -8.32
N GLU A 13 11.91 -9.89 -7.83
CA GLU A 13 11.00 -11.04 -7.95
C GLU A 13 10.02 -11.09 -6.76
N GLN A 14 8.77 -11.53 -6.95
CA GLN A 14 7.82 -11.81 -5.85
C GLN A 14 7.68 -10.73 -4.76
N MET A 15 7.77 -9.45 -5.14
CA MET A 15 7.58 -8.32 -4.23
C MET A 15 6.11 -8.20 -3.78
N GLN A 16 5.89 -7.88 -2.51
CA GLN A 16 4.56 -7.82 -1.91
C GLN A 16 4.27 -6.57 -1.11
N CYS A 17 5.27 -5.99 -0.45
CA CYS A 17 5.09 -4.79 0.35
C CYS A 17 6.10 -3.71 -0.01
N MET A 18 5.68 -2.47 0.21
CA MET A 18 6.54 -1.30 0.11
C MET A 18 6.22 -0.33 1.24
N VAL A 19 7.23 0.39 1.69
CA VAL A 19 7.08 1.49 2.65
C VAL A 19 7.99 2.65 2.26
N ARG A 20 7.45 3.85 2.33
CA ARG A 20 8.22 5.08 2.14
C ARG A 20 9.01 5.37 3.41
N MET A 21 10.30 5.67 3.28
CA MET A 21 11.10 6.06 4.44
C MET A 21 10.70 7.45 4.95
N LYS A 22 10.64 7.64 6.26
CA LYS A 22 10.37 8.96 6.87
C LYS A 22 11.49 9.97 6.65
N ASP A 23 12.74 9.51 6.62
CA ASP A 23 13.92 10.39 6.53
C ASP A 23 14.25 10.80 5.09
N SER A 24 13.76 10.06 4.09
CA SER A 24 13.97 10.37 2.67
C SER A 24 12.64 10.36 1.92
N VAL A 25 12.29 11.51 1.35
CA VAL A 25 11.02 11.73 0.65
C VAL A 25 10.87 10.83 -0.58
N ASP A 26 11.97 10.55 -1.26
CA ASP A 26 11.99 9.86 -2.56
C ASP A 26 12.50 8.42 -2.46
N THR A 27 12.75 7.91 -1.25
CA THR A 27 13.25 6.55 -1.04
C THR A 27 12.15 5.63 -0.51
N PHE A 28 12.05 4.46 -1.13
CA PHE A 28 11.13 3.39 -0.76
C PHE A 28 11.91 2.12 -0.42
N LEU A 29 11.45 1.41 0.60
CA LEU A 29 11.85 0.04 0.86
C LEU A 29 10.80 -0.87 0.23
N ILE A 30 11.26 -1.86 -0.52
CA ILE A 30 10.42 -2.84 -1.22
C ILE A 30 10.84 -4.23 -0.74
N GLY A 31 9.87 -5.03 -0.32
CA GLY A 31 10.09 -6.38 0.19
C GLY A 31 9.01 -7.35 -0.30
N GLY A 32 9.25 -8.63 -0.11
CA GLY A 32 8.31 -9.68 -0.45
C GLY A 32 8.78 -11.04 0.07
N HIS A 33 8.48 -12.10 -0.67
CA HIS A 33 8.92 -13.46 -0.31
C HIS A 33 10.41 -13.72 -0.63
N ASN A 34 11.13 -12.70 -1.08
CA ASN A 34 12.55 -12.79 -1.32
C ASN A 34 13.34 -12.60 -0.01
N PRO A 35 14.55 -13.18 0.07
CA PRO A 35 15.44 -12.99 1.22
C PRO A 35 16.07 -11.59 1.27
N SER A 36 15.67 -10.68 0.39
CA SER A 36 16.17 -9.30 0.32
C SER A 36 15.05 -8.27 0.34
N ILE A 37 15.29 -7.19 1.09
CA ILE A 37 14.57 -5.91 0.97
C ILE A 37 15.45 -4.98 0.13
N ILE A 38 14.82 -4.26 -0.80
CA ILE A 38 15.49 -3.33 -1.71
C ILE A 38 15.16 -1.90 -1.30
N GLU A 39 16.18 -1.07 -1.15
CA GLU A 39 16.07 0.37 -1.03
C GLU A 39 16.13 0.99 -2.42
N PHE A 40 15.04 1.62 -2.85
CA PHE A 40 14.87 2.19 -4.18
C PHE A 40 14.72 3.71 -4.12
N SER A 41 15.52 4.44 -4.90
CA SER A 41 15.39 5.89 -5.07
C SER A 41 14.53 6.21 -6.28
N LEU A 42 13.39 6.87 -6.06
CA LEU A 42 12.56 7.39 -7.15
C LEU A 42 13.26 8.53 -7.90
N ALA A 43 14.06 9.34 -7.21
CA ALA A 43 14.76 10.47 -7.81
C ALA A 43 15.86 10.02 -8.79
N GLU A 44 16.58 8.94 -8.46
CA GLU A 44 17.64 8.38 -9.31
C GLU A 44 17.15 7.25 -10.22
N GLY A 45 15.96 6.71 -9.98
CA GLY A 45 15.37 5.61 -10.75
C GLY A 45 16.15 4.30 -10.63
N ARG A 46 16.85 4.06 -9.50
CA ARG A 46 17.70 2.89 -9.30
C ARG A 46 17.67 2.36 -7.87
N GLU A 47 18.13 1.12 -7.72
CA GLU A 47 18.40 0.48 -6.43
C GLU A 47 19.62 1.15 -5.76
N ILE A 48 19.46 1.58 -4.51
CA ILE A 48 20.52 2.18 -3.69
C ILE A 48 21.27 1.08 -2.96
N GLN A 49 20.51 0.22 -2.27
CA GLN A 49 21.04 -0.81 -1.38
C GLN A 49 20.09 -2.01 -1.32
N MET A 50 20.64 -3.18 -1.05
CA MET A 50 19.88 -4.39 -0.71
C MET A 50 20.21 -4.85 0.71
N LEU A 51 19.20 -5.36 1.39
CA LEU A 51 19.27 -5.81 2.77
C LEU A 51 18.84 -7.26 2.87
N ASN A 52 19.69 -8.11 3.44
CA ASN A 52 19.35 -9.50 3.67
C ASN A 52 18.44 -9.63 4.90
N VAL A 53 17.27 -10.24 4.72
CA VAL A 53 16.26 -10.48 5.77
C VAL A 53 16.09 -11.95 6.12
N GLY A 54 16.85 -12.85 5.48
CA GLY A 54 16.75 -14.30 5.70
C GLY A 54 15.71 -14.96 4.80
N GLU A 55 15.64 -16.29 4.83
CA GLU A 55 14.82 -17.09 3.90
C GLU A 55 13.31 -16.84 4.00
N GLY A 56 12.82 -16.39 5.16
CA GLY A 56 11.41 -16.09 5.35
C GLY A 56 10.92 -14.83 4.63
N GLY A 57 11.83 -13.96 4.20
CA GLY A 57 11.48 -12.71 3.53
C GLY A 57 10.72 -11.72 4.43
N CYS A 58 10.02 -10.78 3.80
CA CYS A 58 9.24 -9.73 4.46
C CYS A 58 7.95 -9.45 3.67
N ALA A 59 6.83 -9.97 4.15
CA ALA A 59 5.53 -9.81 3.49
C ALA A 59 4.83 -8.50 3.83
N ILE A 60 5.06 -7.94 5.03
CA ILE A 60 4.39 -6.72 5.48
C ILE A 60 5.40 -5.78 6.13
N MET A 61 5.40 -4.52 5.71
CA MET A 61 6.22 -3.46 6.32
C MET A 61 5.35 -2.33 6.85
N ARG A 62 5.64 -1.89 8.08
CA ARG A 62 5.02 -0.73 8.73
C ARG A 62 6.07 0.10 9.43
N GLN A 63 6.04 1.42 9.26
CA GLN A 63 7.02 2.31 9.88
C GLN A 63 6.42 3.13 11.03
N GLN A 64 6.96 2.88 12.22
CA GLN A 64 6.69 3.64 13.44
C GLN A 64 7.71 4.78 13.59
N SER A 65 7.64 5.58 14.66
CA SER A 65 8.59 6.70 14.86
C SER A 65 10.01 6.23 15.13
N ARG A 66 10.19 5.09 15.81
CA ARG A 66 11.49 4.55 16.20
C ARG A 66 11.87 3.29 15.42
N PHE A 67 10.89 2.50 15.01
CA PHE A 67 11.15 1.21 14.37
C PHE A 67 10.54 1.12 12.98
N LEU A 68 11.26 0.47 12.08
CA LEU A 68 10.71 -0.19 10.90
C LEU A 68 10.33 -1.61 11.28
N CYS A 69 9.04 -1.92 11.25
CA CYS A 69 8.52 -3.26 11.56
C CYS A 69 8.44 -4.06 10.26
N CYS A 70 9.15 -5.18 10.19
CA CYS A 70 9.18 -6.10 9.06
C CYS A 70 8.56 -7.43 9.49
N GLY A 71 7.38 -7.76 8.97
CA GLY A 71 6.68 -9.00 9.24
C GLY A 71 7.05 -10.09 8.25
N GLU A 72 7.51 -11.20 8.81
CA GLU A 72 7.75 -12.46 8.10
C GLU A 72 6.43 -13.24 8.00
N PRO A 73 6.15 -13.93 6.87
CA PRO A 73 4.95 -14.75 6.71
C PRO A 73 4.76 -15.83 7.78
N THR A 74 5.85 -16.25 8.44
CA THR A 74 5.91 -17.31 9.46
C THR A 74 5.44 -16.88 10.85
N GLY A 75 5.03 -15.62 11.05
CA GLY A 75 4.56 -15.13 12.35
C GLY A 75 5.60 -14.37 13.18
N ARG A 76 6.81 -14.14 12.64
CA ARG A 76 7.86 -13.33 13.26
C ARG A 76 7.81 -11.89 12.76
N ILE A 77 8.04 -10.92 13.64
CA ILE A 77 8.15 -9.50 13.28
C ILE A 77 9.48 -8.95 13.79
N ASP A 78 10.34 -8.54 12.85
CA ASP A 78 11.61 -7.91 13.15
C ASP A 78 11.42 -6.38 13.25
N LEU A 79 11.84 -5.83 14.38
CA LEU A 79 11.94 -4.39 14.61
C LEU A 79 13.34 -3.92 14.24
N ARG A 80 13.42 -3.14 13.16
CA ARG A 80 14.66 -2.59 12.64
C ARG A 80 14.78 -1.10 12.94
N ASP A 81 16.00 -0.63 13.12
CA ASP A 81 16.28 0.81 13.15
C ASP A 81 16.04 1.39 11.75
N PRO A 82 15.19 2.42 11.56
CA PRO A 82 14.87 2.96 10.24
C PRO A 82 16.07 3.61 9.53
N LEU A 83 17.13 4.00 10.26
CA LEU A 83 18.31 4.63 9.68
C LEU A 83 19.37 3.60 9.24
N SER A 84 19.76 2.69 10.14
CA SER A 84 20.76 1.66 9.85
C SER A 84 20.18 0.38 9.26
N LEU A 85 18.85 0.20 9.34
CA LEU A 85 18.07 -0.95 8.89
C LEU A 85 18.50 -2.30 9.51
N LYS A 86 19.28 -2.23 10.58
CA LYS A 86 19.68 -3.39 11.39
C LYS A 86 18.54 -3.80 12.31
N VAL A 87 18.43 -5.11 12.53
CA VAL A 87 17.46 -5.67 13.49
C VAL A 87 17.90 -5.29 14.90
N GLU A 88 17.05 -4.57 15.64
CA GLU A 88 17.24 -4.30 17.07
C GLU A 88 16.57 -5.40 17.91
N HIS A 89 15.35 -5.79 17.52
CA HIS A 89 14.54 -6.77 18.25
C HIS A 89 13.75 -7.65 17.28
N SER A 90 13.43 -8.87 17.70
CA SER A 90 12.54 -9.79 16.97
C SER A 90 11.43 -10.25 17.90
N LEU A 91 10.19 -10.18 17.42
CA LEU A 91 8.98 -10.57 18.15
C LEU A 91 8.40 -11.83 17.50
N GLU A 92 8.25 -12.90 18.26
CA GLU A 92 7.52 -14.11 17.83
C GLU A 92 6.06 -13.92 18.20
N THR A 93 5.19 -13.71 17.20
CA THR A 93 3.79 -13.32 17.43
C THR A 93 2.83 -14.48 17.21
N HIS A 94 2.93 -15.16 16.07
CA HIS A 94 2.07 -16.28 15.72
C HIS A 94 2.92 -17.51 15.42
N THR A 95 2.39 -18.70 15.68
CA THR A 95 3.16 -19.95 15.56
C THR A 95 3.30 -20.40 14.11
N GLU A 96 2.26 -20.21 13.29
CA GLU A 96 2.31 -20.64 11.89
C GLU A 96 2.44 -19.46 10.92
N SER A 97 1.49 -18.53 10.96
CA SER A 97 1.43 -17.49 9.94
C SER A 97 0.91 -16.16 10.44
N LEU A 98 1.55 -15.09 9.96
CA LEU A 98 1.11 -13.71 10.15
C LEU A 98 0.08 -13.36 9.08
N SER A 99 -1.13 -13.01 9.49
CA SER A 99 -2.17 -12.58 8.55
C SER A 99 -2.00 -11.11 8.19
N ASP A 100 -2.02 -10.24 9.21
CA ASP A 100 -1.80 -8.81 9.04
C ASP A 100 -1.29 -8.18 10.35
N PHE A 101 -0.66 -7.03 10.22
CA PHE A 101 -0.34 -6.19 11.36
C PHE A 101 -0.28 -4.71 10.99
N ASP A 102 -0.55 -3.89 11.98
CA ASP A 102 -0.46 -2.46 11.84
C ASP A 102 0.10 -1.82 13.11
N VAL A 103 0.60 -0.60 12.94
CA VAL A 103 1.32 0.10 14.00
C VAL A 103 0.82 1.53 14.10
N HIS A 104 0.41 1.92 15.30
CA HIS A 104 -0.04 3.29 15.57
C HIS A 104 0.50 3.79 16.91
N GLY A 105 1.15 4.95 16.88
CA GLY A 105 1.84 5.51 18.03
C GLY A 105 2.95 4.57 18.52
N ASN A 106 2.71 3.92 19.67
CA ASN A 106 3.63 2.96 20.28
C ASN A 106 3.06 1.55 20.37
N LEU A 107 1.89 1.30 19.76
CA LEU A 107 1.24 0.00 19.79
C LEU A 107 1.42 -0.69 18.45
N LEU A 108 1.88 -1.93 18.50
CA LEU A 108 1.89 -2.86 17.39
C LEU A 108 0.80 -3.90 17.67
N VAL A 109 -0.09 -4.10 16.69
CA VAL A 109 -1.22 -5.03 16.81
C VAL A 109 -1.17 -6.01 15.64
N THR A 110 -1.30 -7.30 15.94
CA THR A 110 -1.17 -8.38 14.96
C THR A 110 -2.37 -9.33 15.02
N CYS A 111 -2.69 -9.91 13.88
CA CYS A 111 -3.54 -11.08 13.77
C CYS A 111 -2.88 -12.13 12.87
N GLY A 112 -3.25 -13.38 13.08
CA GLY A 112 -2.59 -14.49 12.43
C GLY A 112 -3.28 -15.82 12.68
N PHE A 113 -2.56 -16.87 12.30
CA PHE A 113 -3.01 -18.24 12.38
C PHE A 113 -2.08 -19.03 13.30
N SER A 114 -2.71 -19.88 14.11
CA SER A 114 -2.03 -20.86 14.95
C SER A 114 -2.42 -22.27 14.52
N MET A 115 -1.58 -23.23 14.91
CA MET A 115 -1.85 -24.64 14.67
C MET A 115 -2.59 -25.23 15.88
N ASP A 116 -3.82 -25.70 15.67
CA ASP A 116 -4.56 -26.50 16.64
C ASP A 116 -4.76 -27.92 16.10
N GLN A 117 -4.19 -28.91 16.79
CA GLN A 117 -4.30 -30.34 16.46
C GLN A 117 -4.00 -30.70 14.99
N GLY A 118 -3.11 -29.94 14.33
CA GLY A 118 -2.72 -30.15 12.94
C GLY A 118 -3.61 -29.46 11.91
N SER A 119 -4.56 -28.63 12.34
CA SER A 119 -5.32 -27.71 11.48
C SER A 119 -4.90 -26.27 11.75
N LEU A 120 -4.87 -25.46 10.68
CA LEU A 120 -4.74 -24.01 10.81
C LEU A 120 -6.04 -23.43 11.34
N VAL A 121 -5.93 -22.66 12.42
CA VAL A 121 -7.04 -21.97 13.07
C VAL A 121 -6.69 -20.49 13.21
N VAL A 122 -7.66 -19.62 12.97
CA VAL A 122 -7.50 -18.18 13.14
C VAL A 122 -7.42 -17.87 14.63
N ASP A 123 -6.45 -17.06 15.04
CA ASP A 123 -6.39 -16.58 16.42
C ASP A 123 -7.56 -15.61 16.68
N PRO A 124 -8.49 -15.91 17.61
CA PRO A 124 -9.67 -15.06 17.84
C PRO A 124 -9.35 -13.78 18.62
N LEU A 125 -8.07 -13.55 18.93
CA LEU A 125 -7.56 -12.45 19.74
C LEU A 125 -6.55 -11.65 18.92
N LEU A 126 -6.55 -10.33 19.10
CA LEU A 126 -5.46 -9.51 18.60
C LEU A 126 -4.34 -9.48 19.63
N LEU A 127 -3.12 -9.83 19.20
CA LEU A 127 -1.94 -9.66 20.02
C LEU A 127 -1.50 -8.21 19.95
N VAL A 128 -1.17 -7.63 21.11
CA VAL A 128 -0.79 -6.23 21.23
C VAL A 128 0.56 -6.12 21.92
N TYR A 129 1.44 -5.31 21.36
CA TYR A 129 2.78 -5.04 21.89
C TYR A 129 2.98 -3.54 22.13
N ASP A 130 3.49 -3.17 23.31
CA ASP A 130 3.96 -1.79 23.56
C ASP A 130 5.44 -1.69 23.14
N LEU A 131 5.69 -0.96 22.06
CA LEU A 131 7.02 -0.78 21.45
C LEU A 131 7.98 0.05 22.31
N ARG A 132 7.51 0.77 23.34
CA ARG A 132 8.40 1.49 24.28
C ARG A 132 9.01 0.55 25.29
N MET A 133 8.20 -0.39 25.78
CA MET A 133 8.60 -1.39 26.77
C MET A 133 9.03 -2.71 26.15
N LEU A 134 8.79 -2.89 24.85
CA LEU A 134 9.08 -4.10 24.07
C LEU A 134 8.49 -5.36 24.72
N ARG A 135 7.24 -5.24 25.17
CA ARG A 135 6.53 -6.34 25.84
C ARG A 135 5.12 -6.50 25.29
N PRO A 136 4.59 -7.73 25.27
CA PRO A 136 3.17 -7.94 25.03
C PRO A 136 2.35 -7.27 26.13
N VAL A 137 1.22 -6.70 25.75
CA VAL A 137 0.18 -6.21 26.67
C VAL A 137 -1.04 -7.12 26.57
N ALA A 138 -2.10 -6.83 27.33
CA ALA A 138 -3.30 -7.64 27.31
C ALA A 138 -3.86 -7.73 25.88
N PRO A 139 -4.15 -8.94 25.38
CA PRO A 139 -4.74 -9.12 24.05
C PRO A 139 -6.15 -8.54 24.02
N ILE A 140 -6.62 -8.22 22.81
CA ILE A 140 -7.97 -7.70 22.58
C ILE A 140 -8.86 -8.83 22.08
N GLU A 141 -9.95 -9.08 22.81
CA GLU A 141 -10.98 -10.05 22.42
C GLU A 141 -11.87 -9.47 21.32
N LEU A 142 -12.14 -10.28 20.30
CA LEU A 142 -12.98 -9.91 19.16
C LEU A 142 -14.27 -10.73 19.12
N LEU A 143 -15.27 -10.20 18.42
CA LEU A 143 -16.52 -10.92 18.13
C LEU A 143 -16.49 -11.63 16.77
N LEU A 144 -15.37 -11.53 16.05
CA LEU A 144 -15.13 -12.10 14.73
C LEU A 144 -13.73 -12.72 14.66
N GLU A 145 -13.50 -13.53 13.63
CA GLU A 145 -12.19 -14.09 13.30
C GLU A 145 -11.39 -13.08 12.46
N PRO A 146 -10.30 -12.47 13.00
CA PRO A 146 -9.59 -11.40 12.32
C PRO A 146 -8.75 -11.89 11.14
N LEU A 147 -8.90 -11.26 9.98
CA LEU A 147 -8.07 -11.51 8.79
C LEU A 147 -7.17 -10.30 8.48
N LEU A 148 -7.76 -9.11 8.38
CA LEU A 148 -7.06 -7.86 8.09
C LEU A 148 -7.37 -6.84 9.17
N LEU A 149 -6.41 -5.97 9.46
CA LEU A 149 -6.59 -4.91 10.44
C LEU A 149 -5.92 -3.61 10.00
N LYS A 150 -6.51 -2.49 10.41
CA LYS A 150 -6.00 -1.17 10.08
C LYS A 150 -6.31 -0.17 11.18
N PHE A 151 -5.31 0.55 11.65
CA PHE A 151 -5.53 1.67 12.56
C PHE A 151 -6.21 2.83 11.85
N LEU A 152 -7.17 3.45 12.53
CA LEU A 152 -7.71 4.73 12.11
C LEU A 152 -6.64 5.81 12.34
N PRO A 153 -6.33 6.65 11.34
CA PRO A 153 -5.30 7.69 11.43
C PRO A 153 -5.67 8.88 12.35
N SER A 154 -6.72 8.77 13.15
CA SER A 154 -7.15 9.77 14.14
C SER A 154 -6.32 9.71 15.44
N PHE A 155 -6.50 10.70 16.32
CA PHE A 155 -5.89 10.69 17.67
C PHE A 155 -6.37 9.54 18.57
N SER A 156 -7.48 8.88 18.21
CA SER A 156 -7.96 7.70 18.91
C SER A 156 -7.21 6.46 18.44
N SER A 157 -6.85 5.58 19.38
CA SER A 157 -6.23 4.28 19.07
C SER A 157 -7.29 3.25 18.66
N ARG A 158 -8.11 3.61 17.66
CA ARG A 158 -9.15 2.74 17.11
C ARG A 158 -8.61 1.93 15.94
N LEU A 159 -8.98 0.66 15.87
CA LEU A 159 -8.71 -0.24 14.75
C LEU A 159 -10.01 -0.60 14.05
N ALA A 160 -9.94 -0.70 12.74
CA ALA A 160 -10.88 -1.44 11.91
C ALA A 160 -10.34 -2.85 11.72
N ILE A 161 -11.17 -3.87 11.93
CA ILE A 161 -10.81 -5.27 11.76
C ILE A 161 -11.86 -5.96 10.91
N THR A 162 -11.44 -6.72 9.90
CA THR A 162 -12.35 -7.50 9.05
C THR A 162 -12.09 -8.99 9.14
N SER A 163 -13.15 -9.78 9.08
CA SER A 163 -13.09 -11.23 8.88
C SER A 163 -13.03 -11.60 7.39
N GLN A 164 -12.67 -12.85 7.12
CA GLN A 164 -12.70 -13.43 5.78
C GLN A 164 -14.10 -13.39 5.14
N THR A 165 -15.15 -13.43 5.96
CA THR A 165 -16.57 -13.50 5.56
C THR A 165 -17.26 -12.14 5.45
N GLY A 166 -16.52 -11.03 5.58
CA GLY A 166 -17.06 -9.67 5.45
C GLY A 166 -17.72 -9.11 6.70
N GLN A 167 -17.42 -9.67 7.88
CA GLN A 167 -17.73 -9.00 9.14
C GLN A 167 -16.68 -7.93 9.40
N LEU A 168 -17.11 -6.75 9.85
CA LEU A 168 -16.25 -5.63 10.20
C LEU A 168 -16.55 -5.21 11.64
N GLN A 169 -15.51 -5.04 12.45
CA GLN A 169 -15.59 -4.56 13.83
C GLN A 169 -14.65 -3.38 14.02
N PHE A 170 -15.06 -2.41 14.84
CA PHE A 170 -14.19 -1.32 15.28
C PHE A 170 -13.89 -1.49 16.76
N VAL A 171 -12.60 -1.45 17.12
CA VAL A 171 -12.17 -1.66 18.51
C VAL A 171 -11.16 -0.60 18.92
N GLU A 172 -11.23 -0.15 20.17
CA GLU A 172 -10.29 0.81 20.74
C GLU A 172 -9.27 0.07 21.62
N THR A 173 -7.97 0.32 21.43
CA THR A 173 -6.92 -0.41 22.17
C THR A 173 -6.76 0.03 23.63
N VAL A 174 -7.22 1.24 23.96
CA VAL A 174 -7.17 1.81 25.31
C VAL A 174 -8.60 2.02 25.77
N THR A 175 -9.21 0.98 26.35
CA THR A 175 -10.58 1.06 26.86
C THR A 175 -10.62 1.78 28.21
N LEU A 176 -11.11 3.02 28.22
CA LEU A 176 -11.56 3.72 29.43
C LEU A 176 -13.06 3.47 29.72
N SER A 177 -13.76 2.78 28.81
CA SER A 177 -15.20 2.49 28.84
C SER A 177 -15.48 1.06 28.38
N GLU A 178 -16.75 0.64 28.48
CA GLU A 178 -17.21 -0.67 27.97
C GLU A 178 -16.85 -0.87 26.49
N PRO A 179 -16.46 -2.09 26.09
CA PRO A 179 -16.10 -2.39 24.71
C PRO A 179 -17.31 -2.19 23.79
N ASP A 180 -17.08 -1.55 22.64
CA ASP A 180 -18.10 -1.44 21.59
C ASP A 180 -18.28 -2.83 20.94
N LEU A 181 -19.45 -3.41 21.16
CA LEU A 181 -19.83 -4.74 20.65
C LEU A 181 -20.51 -4.67 19.28
N SER A 182 -20.39 -3.55 18.56
CA SER A 182 -20.98 -3.40 17.23
C SER A 182 -20.23 -4.22 16.17
N LEU A 183 -20.98 -5.08 15.49
CA LEU A 183 -20.55 -5.82 14.31
C LEU A 183 -21.29 -5.31 13.08
N TYR A 184 -20.55 -4.99 12.04
CA TYR A 184 -21.06 -4.55 10.75
C TYR A 184 -20.91 -5.68 9.75
N GLN A 185 -22.04 -6.13 9.17
CA GLN A 185 -22.01 -7.12 8.11
C GLN A 185 -21.95 -6.42 6.76
N ILE A 186 -20.94 -6.75 5.96
CA ILE A 186 -20.85 -6.36 4.56
C ILE A 186 -21.57 -7.43 3.75
N ASN A 187 -22.58 -7.02 2.98
CA ASN A 187 -23.34 -7.95 2.14
C ASN A 187 -22.49 -8.33 0.93
N CYS A 188 -22.02 -9.57 0.93
CA CYS A 188 -21.33 -10.15 -0.22
C CYS A 188 -22.39 -10.71 -1.19
N ASP A 189 -22.52 -10.15 -2.39
CA ASP A 189 -23.48 -10.63 -3.41
C ASP A 189 -23.07 -12.01 -4.02
N SER A 190 -22.02 -12.64 -3.50
CA SER A 190 -21.44 -13.92 -3.94
C SER A 190 -20.62 -14.52 -2.78
N PRO A 191 -20.04 -15.74 -2.87
CA PRO A 191 -19.08 -16.23 -1.87
C PRO A 191 -17.74 -15.49 -2.00
N GLY A 192 -17.79 -14.16 -1.96
CA GLY A 192 -16.66 -13.26 -2.02
C GLY A 192 -15.96 -13.26 -0.67
N ILE A 193 -14.65 -13.51 -0.72
CA ILE A 193 -13.77 -13.41 0.44
C ILE A 193 -13.21 -11.99 0.47
N VAL A 194 -13.04 -11.43 1.67
CA VAL A 194 -12.36 -10.15 1.85
C VAL A 194 -10.90 -10.28 1.44
N THR A 195 -10.45 -9.37 0.58
CA THR A 195 -9.07 -9.33 0.05
C THR A 195 -8.31 -8.08 0.42
N ALA A 196 -9.00 -7.00 0.77
CA ALA A 196 -8.39 -5.73 1.11
C ALA A 196 -9.21 -4.98 2.15
N LEU A 197 -8.51 -4.27 3.02
CA LEU A 197 -9.06 -3.33 3.99
C LEU A 197 -8.17 -2.09 3.98
N ASP A 198 -8.77 -0.91 3.87
CA ASP A 198 -8.04 0.33 4.08
C ASP A 198 -8.92 1.42 4.69
N VAL A 199 -8.27 2.39 5.33
CA VAL A 199 -8.91 3.49 6.03
C VAL A 199 -8.37 4.80 5.48
N SER A 200 -9.27 5.71 5.14
CA SER A 200 -8.93 7.05 4.69
C SER A 200 -8.11 7.83 5.73
N THR A 201 -7.18 8.67 5.27
CA THR A 201 -6.36 9.52 6.15
C THR A 201 -7.14 10.53 6.98
N SER A 202 -8.37 10.86 6.58
CA SER A 202 -9.32 11.70 7.32
C SER A 202 -10.12 10.93 8.38
N SER A 203 -10.01 9.59 8.43
CA SER A 203 -10.83 8.68 9.21
C SER A 203 -12.34 8.75 8.92
N GLN A 204 -12.75 9.29 7.76
CA GLN A 204 -14.18 9.43 7.41
C GLN A 204 -14.73 8.27 6.57
N ALA A 205 -13.85 7.49 5.96
CA ALA A 205 -14.17 6.41 5.05
C ALA A 205 -13.30 5.17 5.35
N VAL A 206 -13.93 4.00 5.29
CA VAL A 206 -13.31 2.68 5.36
C VAL A 206 -13.74 1.91 4.13
N ILE A 207 -12.80 1.22 3.48
CA ILE A 207 -13.08 0.44 2.27
C ILE A 207 -12.73 -1.02 2.49
N VAL A 208 -13.59 -1.91 2.02
CA VAL A 208 -13.36 -3.36 2.02
C VAL A 208 -13.49 -3.89 0.60
N GLY A 209 -12.42 -4.53 0.12
CA GLY A 209 -12.38 -5.17 -1.18
C GLY A 209 -12.67 -6.66 -1.09
N GLN A 210 -13.27 -7.22 -2.14
CA GLN A 210 -13.64 -8.63 -2.22
C GLN A 210 -13.11 -9.30 -3.48
N THR A 211 -12.97 -10.62 -3.45
CA THR A 211 -12.51 -11.44 -4.60
C THR A 211 -13.37 -11.28 -5.86
N ALA A 212 -14.65 -10.92 -5.74
CA ALA A 212 -15.54 -10.68 -6.88
C ALA A 212 -15.30 -9.35 -7.61
N GLY A 213 -14.32 -8.53 -7.15
CA GLY A 213 -14.04 -7.21 -7.70
C GLY A 213 -14.92 -6.09 -7.13
N SER A 214 -15.80 -6.40 -6.17
CA SER A 214 -16.61 -5.41 -5.46
C SER A 214 -15.79 -4.66 -4.41
N LEU A 215 -16.02 -3.35 -4.33
CA LEU A 215 -15.49 -2.48 -3.28
C LEU A 215 -16.64 -1.91 -2.46
N HIS A 216 -16.61 -2.13 -1.15
CA HIS A 216 -17.61 -1.63 -0.22
C HIS A 216 -17.05 -0.46 0.56
N LEU A 217 -17.62 0.73 0.36
CA LEU A 217 -17.24 1.95 1.06
C LEU A 217 -18.20 2.20 2.22
N LEU A 218 -17.68 2.22 3.43
CA LEU A 218 -18.41 2.59 4.64
C LEU A 218 -18.01 3.99 5.10
N SER A 219 -19.00 4.80 5.45
CA SER A 219 -18.79 6.14 6.01
C SER A 219 -19.92 6.50 6.97
N SER A 220 -19.59 7.26 8.01
CA SER A 220 -20.56 7.87 8.91
C SER A 220 -21.10 9.21 8.38
N VAL A 221 -20.53 9.73 7.29
CA VAL A 221 -20.93 11.00 6.68
C VAL A 221 -21.41 10.77 5.24
N PRO A 222 -22.40 11.54 4.75
CA PRO A 222 -22.96 11.35 3.41
C PRO A 222 -21.98 11.69 2.27
N SER A 223 -21.03 12.59 2.52
CA SER A 223 -20.01 13.01 1.57
C SER A 223 -18.63 12.96 2.23
N PRO A 224 -18.02 11.76 2.34
CA PRO A 224 -16.71 11.61 2.97
C PRO A 224 -15.62 12.27 2.13
N VAL A 225 -14.68 12.92 2.80
CA VAL A 225 -13.41 13.37 2.20
C VAL A 225 -12.34 12.35 2.58
N PHE A 226 -11.48 11.91 1.65
CA PHE A 226 -10.49 10.86 1.93
C PHE A 226 -9.20 11.36 2.59
N ASN A 227 -8.89 12.66 2.44
CA ASN A 227 -7.68 13.28 2.98
C ASN A 227 -7.95 14.71 3.45
N CYS A 228 -7.05 15.24 4.29
CA CYS A 228 -7.21 16.58 4.86
C CYS A 228 -7.04 17.71 3.83
N VAL A 229 -6.30 17.44 2.75
CA VAL A 229 -5.99 18.40 1.68
C VAL A 229 -6.32 17.76 0.34
N SER A 230 -7.61 17.72 0.02
CA SER A 230 -8.07 17.21 -1.27
C SER A 230 -7.88 18.26 -2.35
N ARG A 231 -7.44 17.82 -3.53
CA ARG A 231 -7.41 18.61 -4.75
C ARG A 231 -8.39 17.99 -5.74
N PRO A 232 -9.12 18.80 -6.53
CA PRO A 232 -9.96 18.25 -7.58
C PRO A 232 -9.09 17.47 -8.57
N THR A 233 -9.58 16.31 -9.00
CA THR A 233 -8.93 15.53 -10.05
C THR A 233 -8.91 16.35 -11.33
N GLU A 234 -7.73 16.55 -11.90
CA GLU A 234 -7.58 17.12 -13.23
C GLU A 234 -7.97 16.03 -14.25
N PHE A 235 -9.02 16.30 -15.01
CA PHE A 235 -9.43 15.46 -16.13
C PHE A 235 -8.87 16.03 -17.43
N ALA A 236 -8.72 15.18 -18.44
CA ALA A 236 -8.30 15.62 -19.77
C ALA A 236 -9.27 16.67 -20.29
N ASP A 237 -8.74 17.72 -20.92
CA ASP A 237 -9.56 18.70 -21.61
C ASP A 237 -10.42 17.99 -22.67
N PRO A 238 -11.70 18.38 -22.83
CA PRO A 238 -12.52 17.83 -23.89
C PRO A 238 -11.87 18.14 -25.24
N VAL A 239 -11.76 17.11 -26.09
CA VAL A 239 -11.22 17.29 -27.45
C VAL A 239 -12.14 18.26 -28.18
N VAL A 240 -11.60 19.40 -28.59
CA VAL A 240 -12.33 20.36 -29.42
C VAL A 240 -12.65 19.66 -30.75
N PRO A 241 -13.93 19.49 -31.11
CA PRO A 241 -14.27 18.89 -32.39
C PRO A 241 -13.90 19.88 -33.49
N TYR A 242 -12.98 19.46 -34.37
CA TYR A 242 -12.68 20.19 -35.60
C TYR A 242 -13.48 19.58 -36.74
N ASP A 243 -13.93 20.43 -37.66
CA ASP A 243 -14.55 19.94 -38.89
C ASP A 243 -13.53 19.10 -39.68
N PRO A 244 -13.92 17.93 -40.21
CA PRO A 244 -13.02 17.08 -40.96
C PRO A 244 -12.60 17.78 -42.27
N ILE A 245 -11.29 17.92 -42.47
CA ILE A 245 -10.70 18.50 -43.67
C ILE A 245 -10.34 17.36 -44.64
N GLN A 246 -10.74 17.47 -45.90
CA GLN A 246 -10.37 16.50 -46.93
C GLN A 246 -8.90 16.66 -47.31
N ILE A 247 -8.16 15.55 -47.46
CA ILE A 247 -6.74 15.58 -47.81
C ILE A 247 -6.46 16.23 -49.19
N THR A 248 -7.47 16.27 -50.05
CA THR A 248 -7.43 16.85 -51.39
C THR A 248 -7.97 18.28 -51.45
N ASP A 249 -8.35 18.88 -50.31
CA ASP A 249 -8.87 20.24 -50.28
C ASP A 249 -7.79 21.25 -50.71
N PRO A 250 -7.98 21.97 -51.83
CA PRO A 250 -6.99 22.92 -52.32
C PRO A 250 -6.88 24.20 -51.46
N LEU A 251 -7.84 24.45 -50.58
CA LEU A 251 -7.84 25.60 -49.67
C LEU A 251 -7.20 25.26 -48.30
N ALA A 252 -7.10 23.97 -47.97
CA ALA A 252 -6.49 23.50 -46.73
C ALA A 252 -4.96 23.55 -46.82
N THR A 253 -4.35 24.60 -46.27
CA THR A 253 -2.89 24.73 -46.23
C THR A 253 -2.38 24.26 -44.86
N TYR A 254 -1.45 23.31 -44.82
CA TYR A 254 -0.90 22.80 -43.54
C TYR A 254 -0.32 23.89 -42.63
N SER A 255 0.17 25.00 -43.19
CA SER A 255 0.69 26.15 -42.45
C SER A 255 -0.39 27.01 -41.77
N SER A 256 -1.69 26.81 -42.08
CA SER A 256 -2.79 27.52 -41.41
C SER A 256 -3.09 26.97 -40.01
N ILE A 257 -2.60 25.77 -39.71
CA ILE A 257 -2.71 25.17 -38.37
C ILE A 257 -1.49 25.64 -37.58
N ALA A 258 -1.71 26.57 -36.67
CA ALA A 258 -0.65 27.09 -35.82
C ALA A 258 -0.07 25.96 -34.95
N LEU A 259 1.25 25.86 -34.92
CA LEU A 259 1.93 25.03 -33.94
C LEU A 259 1.79 25.70 -32.56
N PRO A 260 1.50 24.94 -31.49
CA PRO A 260 1.56 25.49 -30.14
C PRO A 260 2.98 26.00 -29.86
N PRO A 261 3.13 27.08 -29.07
CA PRO A 261 4.44 27.61 -28.73
C PRO A 261 5.28 26.53 -28.05
N SER A 262 6.43 26.21 -28.65
CA SER A 262 7.36 25.20 -28.14
C SER A 262 8.62 25.86 -27.60
N GLU A 263 9.01 25.53 -26.37
CA GLU A 263 10.23 26.05 -25.73
C GLU A 263 11.47 25.16 -25.97
N GLY A 264 11.48 24.30 -27.00
CA GLY A 264 12.56 23.35 -27.25
C GLY A 264 12.62 22.80 -28.68
N PRO A 265 13.58 21.89 -28.95
CA PRO A 265 13.72 21.26 -30.27
C PRO A 265 12.45 20.46 -30.62
N LEU A 266 12.05 20.56 -31.89
CA LEU A 266 10.87 19.86 -32.41
C LEU A 266 11.18 18.38 -32.65
N LEU A 267 10.15 17.54 -32.71
CA LEU A 267 10.29 16.11 -33.06
C LEU A 267 10.87 15.90 -34.47
N SER A 268 10.85 16.93 -35.31
CA SER A 268 11.47 16.96 -36.64
C SER A 268 12.99 17.18 -36.62
N ASP A 269 13.60 17.36 -35.45
CA ASP A 269 15.05 17.47 -35.28
C ASP A 269 15.69 16.07 -35.36
N TRP A 270 15.93 15.61 -36.59
CA TRP A 270 16.45 14.27 -36.85
C TRP A 270 17.96 14.18 -36.53
N PRO A 271 18.41 13.11 -35.86
CA PRO A 271 19.84 12.85 -35.68
C PRO A 271 20.60 12.77 -37.01
N GLU A 272 21.86 13.25 -37.02
CA GLU A 272 22.68 13.33 -38.24
C GLU A 272 22.85 11.99 -38.95
N GLU A 273 22.76 10.86 -38.24
CA GLU A 273 22.86 9.52 -38.83
C GLU A 273 21.74 9.24 -39.83
N PHE A 274 20.57 9.86 -39.65
CA PHE A 274 19.39 9.68 -40.50
C PHE A 274 19.33 10.66 -41.68
N ILE A 275 20.20 11.69 -41.71
CA ILE A 275 20.22 12.73 -42.75
C ILE A 275 21.27 12.43 -43.83
N LYS A 276 22.07 11.37 -43.68
CA LYS A 276 23.13 11.03 -44.65
C LYS A 276 22.54 10.57 -45.99
N CYS A 277 22.72 11.39 -47.03
CA CYS A 277 22.46 11.01 -48.41
C CYS A 277 23.35 9.82 -48.81
N ARG A 278 22.73 8.65 -49.00
CA ARG A 278 23.39 7.53 -49.67
C ARG A 278 23.17 7.66 -51.17
N TYR A 279 24.25 7.90 -51.91
CA TYR A 279 24.25 7.72 -53.36
C TYR A 279 24.17 6.22 -53.65
N ARG A 280 23.17 5.82 -54.45
CA ARG A 280 23.06 4.48 -55.03
C ARG A 280 23.75 4.46 -56.39
#